data_AF-A0A7K2VSU1-F1
#
_entry.id   AF-A0A7K2VSU1-F1
#
_cell.length_a   1.000
_cell.length_b   1.000
_cell.length_c   1.000
_cell.angle_alpha   90.00
_cell.angle_beta   90.00
_cell.angle_gamma   90.00
#
_symmetry.space_group_name_H-M   'P 1'
#
loop_
_entity.id
_entity.type
_entity.pdbx_description
1 polymer ?
#
loop_
_entity_poly.entity_id
_entity_poly.type
_entity_poly.pdbx_seq_one_letter_code
_entity_poly.pdbx_strand_id
1 'polypeptide(L)'
;MDTTPDLKLMGVTEVNGQPLACGGCGNTFSLEVHRHLVLETAPAWISCLSCGRGEDSPTVTNGLVDAALAARTGRARAEDRDLFTAQWRGIVMTGELVPELVMDDMVTLAELLKRETTKTAKAWGRAQKREAKALVKVRTDALSGAVRDRARSAVGGAKAAALGAAWQLQTGGAGPAKSVRPKQRRCRVKGCKRGMLTIKTRVHSTTGKTQTVKVPCAVCGRTGGGK
;
A
#
# COMPACT_ATOMS: atom_id res chain seq x y z
N MET A 1 -27.85 13.60 20.49
CA MET A 1 -26.49 14.02 20.90
C MET A 1 -25.75 14.21 19.60
N ASP A 2 -25.63 15.45 19.14
CA ASP A 2 -24.79 15.74 17.98
C ASP A 2 -23.36 15.32 18.36
N THR A 3 -22.80 14.39 17.58
CA THR A 3 -21.46 13.85 17.80
C THR A 3 -20.37 14.75 17.20
N THR A 4 -20.78 15.81 16.52
CA THR A 4 -19.88 16.84 16.01
C THR A 4 -19.33 17.66 17.17
N PRO A 5 -18.01 17.75 17.33
CA PRO A 5 -17.39 18.65 18.30
C PRO A 5 -17.54 20.10 17.86
N ASP A 6 -17.83 20.98 18.81
CA ASP A 6 -17.93 22.42 18.59
C ASP A 6 -16.54 23.05 18.38
N LEU A 7 -15.55 22.54 19.12
CA LEU A 7 -14.18 23.04 19.09
C LEU A 7 -13.21 21.86 19.10
N LYS A 8 -12.30 21.85 18.13
CA LYS A 8 -11.23 20.85 18.03
C LYS A 8 -9.89 21.50 18.35
N LEU A 9 -9.22 20.98 19.36
CA LEU A 9 -7.93 21.48 19.81
C LEU A 9 -6.81 20.61 19.24
N MET A 10 -5.85 21.27 18.58
CA MET A 10 -4.63 20.65 18.07
C MET A 10 -3.45 21.13 18.90
N GLY A 11 -2.47 20.26 19.14
CA GLY A 11 -1.31 20.65 19.95
C GLY A 11 -1.66 20.79 21.44
N VAL A 12 -0.82 21.56 22.15
CA VAL A 12 -1.01 21.86 23.57
C VAL A 12 -1.83 23.14 23.69
N THR A 13 -2.95 23.07 24.40
CA THR A 13 -3.70 24.25 24.80
C THR A 13 -3.43 24.55 26.25
N GLU A 14 -3.31 25.83 26.59
CA GLU A 14 -3.05 26.30 27.94
C GLU A 14 -4.26 27.11 28.43
N VAL A 15 -4.69 26.84 29.65
CA VAL A 15 -5.71 27.60 30.36
C VAL A 15 -5.06 28.20 31.59
N ASN A 16 -5.02 29.53 31.67
CA ASN A 16 -4.32 30.28 32.72
C ASN A 16 -2.84 29.86 32.89
N GLY A 17 -2.15 29.53 31.79
CA GLY A 17 -0.76 29.07 31.81
C GLY A 17 -0.56 27.65 32.32
N GLN A 18 -1.65 26.86 32.45
CA GLN A 18 -1.58 25.42 32.73
C GLN A 18 -2.05 24.63 31.51
N PRO A 19 -1.33 23.57 31.09
CA PRO A 19 -1.74 22.79 29.93
C PRO A 19 -3.04 22.04 30.23
N LEU A 20 -3.98 22.11 29.29
CA LEU A 20 -5.20 21.33 29.32
C LEU A 20 -4.86 19.87 29.01
N ALA A 21 -5.10 18.98 29.96
CA ALA A 21 -4.82 17.56 29.82
C ALA A 21 -6.09 16.74 30.08
N CYS A 22 -6.19 15.59 29.41
CA CYS A 22 -7.22 14.60 29.70
C CYS A 22 -7.02 14.03 31.12
N GLY A 23 -8.04 14.09 31.99
CA GLY A 23 -7.97 13.55 33.35
C GLY A 23 -7.81 12.03 33.39
N GLY A 24 -8.23 11.33 32.33
CA GLY A 24 -8.10 9.88 32.25
C GLY A 24 -6.70 9.36 31.89
N CYS A 25 -5.96 10.03 31.01
CA CYS A 25 -4.68 9.55 30.47
C CYS A 25 -3.53 10.57 30.49
N GLY A 26 -3.80 11.82 30.89
CA GLY A 26 -2.80 12.88 30.95
C GLY A 26 -2.36 13.45 29.59
N ASN A 27 -2.96 12.99 28.47
CA ASN A 27 -2.62 13.53 27.16
C ASN A 27 -3.14 14.96 27.01
N THR A 28 -2.26 15.84 26.52
CA THR A 28 -2.53 17.25 26.23
C THR A 28 -2.90 17.50 24.77
N PHE A 29 -2.75 16.48 23.92
CA PHE A 29 -2.96 16.57 22.47
C PHE A 29 -4.30 15.97 22.04
N SER A 30 -4.87 16.52 20.97
CA SER A 30 -6.06 15.99 20.28
C SER A 30 -7.28 15.86 21.19
N LEU A 31 -7.71 17.01 21.71
CA LEU A 31 -8.89 17.14 22.57
C LEU A 31 -10.05 17.74 21.77
N GLU A 32 -11.21 17.11 21.85
CA GLU A 32 -12.46 17.57 21.25
C GLU A 32 -13.38 18.12 22.34
N VAL A 33 -13.90 19.34 22.15
CA VAL A 33 -14.75 20.02 23.13
C VAL A 33 -16.16 20.12 22.57
N HIS A 34 -17.13 19.72 23.39
CA HIS A 34 -18.56 19.70 23.07
C HIS A 34 -19.33 20.54 24.10
N ARG A 35 -20.11 21.50 23.61
CA ARG A 35 -21.06 22.28 24.41
C ARG A 35 -22.34 21.45 24.53
N HIS A 36 -22.41 20.64 25.58
CA HIS A 36 -23.59 19.79 25.80
C HIS A 36 -24.67 20.47 26.65
N LEU A 37 -24.38 21.62 27.25
CA LEU A 37 -25.30 22.44 28.03
C LEU A 37 -25.50 23.81 27.38
N VAL A 38 -26.67 24.41 27.61
CA VAL A 38 -27.04 25.71 27.02
C VAL A 38 -26.43 26.89 27.79
N LEU A 39 -26.13 26.70 29.07
CA LEU A 39 -25.58 27.77 29.91
C LEU A 39 -24.13 28.06 29.52
N GLU A 40 -23.81 29.33 29.30
CA GLU A 40 -22.44 29.78 29.02
C GLU A 40 -21.47 29.45 30.17
N THR A 41 -21.96 29.43 31.42
CA THR A 41 -21.17 29.11 32.61
C THR A 41 -21.07 27.62 32.88
N ALA A 42 -21.79 26.78 32.14
CA ALA A 42 -21.68 25.34 32.32
C ALA A 42 -20.32 24.83 31.84
N PRO A 43 -19.79 23.78 32.49
CA PRO A 43 -18.58 23.12 32.03
C PRO A 43 -18.80 22.56 30.63
N ALA A 44 -17.77 22.68 29.78
CA ALA A 44 -17.74 22.06 28.48
C ALA A 44 -17.25 20.61 28.61
N TRP A 45 -17.83 19.72 27.81
CA TRP A 45 -17.43 18.32 27.79
C TRP A 45 -16.20 18.16 26.91
N ILE A 46 -15.13 17.59 27.46
CA ILE A 46 -13.89 17.33 26.72
C ILE A 46 -13.77 15.84 26.48
N SER A 47 -13.64 15.44 25.22
CA SER A 47 -13.33 14.08 24.80
C SER A 47 -11.88 13.98 24.31
N CYS A 48 -11.19 12.93 24.75
CA CYS A 48 -9.80 12.67 24.35
C CYS A 48 -9.77 11.64 23.21
N LEU A 49 -9.26 12.00 22.03
CA LEU A 49 -9.19 11.06 20.91
C LEU A 49 -8.21 9.91 21.15
N SER A 50 -7.20 10.13 22.01
CA SER A 50 -6.18 9.12 22.28
C SER A 50 -6.69 7.97 23.16
N CYS A 51 -7.56 8.26 24.14
CA CYS A 51 -8.07 7.22 25.06
C CYS A 51 -9.60 7.02 24.98
N GLY A 52 -10.31 7.80 24.18
CA GLY A 52 -11.75 7.70 23.96
C GLY A 52 -12.63 8.09 25.15
N ARG A 53 -12.04 8.54 26.27
CA ARG A 53 -12.77 9.00 27.44
C ARG A 53 -13.13 10.47 27.29
N GLY A 54 -14.32 10.84 27.76
CA GLY A 54 -14.73 12.22 27.90
C GLY A 54 -15.28 12.51 29.29
N GLU A 55 -15.10 13.75 29.72
CA GLU A 55 -15.52 14.25 31.02
C GLU A 55 -15.78 15.75 30.97
N ASP A 56 -16.54 16.25 31.93
CA ASP A 56 -16.75 17.68 32.09
C ASP A 56 -15.51 18.36 32.66
N SER A 57 -14.99 19.34 31.93
CA SER A 57 -13.86 20.12 32.40
C SER A 57 -14.33 21.14 33.44
N PRO A 58 -13.72 21.19 34.64
CA PRO A 58 -14.01 22.26 35.59
C PRO A 58 -13.45 23.61 35.15
N THR A 59 -12.49 23.61 34.21
CA THR A 59 -11.75 24.81 33.81
C THR A 59 -12.30 25.42 32.52
N VAL A 60 -12.74 24.60 31.57
CA VAL A 60 -13.27 25.06 30.28
C VAL A 60 -14.79 25.13 30.35
N THR A 61 -15.34 26.32 30.13
CA THR A 61 -16.79 26.58 30.10
C THR A 61 -17.25 26.84 28.68
N ASN A 62 -18.56 26.70 28.43
CA ASN A 62 -19.12 26.95 27.09
C ASN A 62 -18.85 28.38 26.60
N GLY A 63 -18.93 29.40 27.46
CA GLY A 63 -18.61 30.78 27.10
C GLY A 63 -17.13 31.00 26.76
N LEU A 64 -16.22 30.20 27.35
CA LEU A 64 -14.81 30.22 26.95
C LEU A 64 -14.59 29.56 25.58
N VAL A 65 -15.36 28.53 25.25
CA VAL A 65 -15.39 27.91 23.92
C VAL A 65 -15.89 28.92 22.89
N ASP A 66 -16.97 29.65 23.20
CA ASP A 66 -17.52 30.68 22.31
C ASP A 66 -16.52 31.82 22.09
N ALA A 67 -15.82 32.25 23.15
CA ALA A 67 -14.74 33.23 23.04
C ALA A 67 -13.58 32.72 22.17
N ALA A 68 -13.21 31.44 22.26
CA ALA A 68 -12.18 30.83 21.42
C ALA A 68 -12.59 30.75 19.95
N LEU A 69 -13.84 30.38 19.68
CA LEU A 69 -14.39 30.37 18.32
C LEU A 69 -14.48 31.78 17.73
N ALA A 70 -14.83 32.79 18.54
CA ALA A 70 -14.86 34.19 18.11
C ALA A 70 -13.46 34.79 17.89
N ALA A 71 -12.46 34.34 18.67
CA ALA A 71 -11.07 34.76 18.53
C ALA A 71 -10.34 34.12 17.33
N ARG A 72 -11.02 33.21 16.61
CA ARG A 72 -10.45 32.52 15.46
C ARG A 72 -10.17 33.52 14.33
N THR A 73 -8.91 33.67 14.00
CA THR A 73 -8.45 34.55 12.91
C THR A 73 -8.63 33.92 11.53
N GLY A 74 -8.74 32.58 11.48
CA GLY A 74 -8.91 31.81 10.25
C GLY A 74 -7.62 31.79 9.42
N ARG A 75 -7.40 30.70 8.68
CA ARG A 75 -6.23 30.58 7.80
C ARG A 75 -6.52 31.05 6.40
N ALA A 76 -5.57 31.81 5.85
CA ALA A 76 -5.57 32.18 4.45
C ALA A 76 -4.72 31.21 3.61
N ARG A 77 -3.67 30.63 4.21
CA ARG A 77 -2.73 29.71 3.55
C ARG A 77 -2.63 28.37 4.28
N ALA A 78 -2.24 27.33 3.55
CA ALA A 78 -2.05 25.97 4.08
C ALA A 78 -1.03 25.90 5.24
N GLU A 79 -0.02 26.77 5.18
CA GLU A 79 1.12 26.81 6.10
C GLU A 79 0.83 27.56 7.41
N ASP A 80 -0.25 28.33 7.44
CA ASP A 80 -0.59 29.13 8.61
C ASP A 80 -1.01 28.22 9.77
N ARG A 81 -0.67 28.61 11.00
CA ARG A 81 -1.14 27.96 12.22
C ARG A 81 -2.32 28.75 12.76
N ASP A 82 -3.46 28.10 12.97
CA ASP A 82 -4.66 28.71 13.57
C ASP A 82 -4.45 28.87 15.09
N LEU A 83 -3.59 29.81 15.48
CA LEU A 83 -3.38 30.16 16.88
C LEU A 83 -4.52 31.07 17.36
N PHE A 84 -5.06 30.76 18.54
CA PHE A 84 -6.06 31.60 19.19
C PHE A 84 -5.63 31.99 20.60
N THR A 85 -6.12 33.14 21.04
CA THR A 85 -6.01 33.60 22.42
C THR A 85 -7.35 34.22 22.78
N ALA A 86 -8.05 33.59 23.73
CA ALA A 86 -9.37 34.00 24.15
C ALA A 86 -9.41 34.22 25.65
N GLN A 87 -10.22 35.18 26.09
CA GLN A 87 -10.45 35.47 27.50
C GLN A 87 -11.94 35.44 27.79
N TRP A 88 -12.31 34.73 28.85
CA TRP A 88 -13.68 34.69 29.35
C TRP A 88 -13.69 34.76 30.87
N ARG A 89 -14.34 35.79 31.44
CA ARG A 89 -14.51 35.99 32.89
C ARG A 89 -13.20 35.86 33.70
N GLY A 90 -12.09 36.37 33.15
CA GLY A 90 -10.77 36.32 33.78
C GLY A 90 -9.97 35.03 33.52
N ILE A 91 -10.56 34.02 32.87
CA ILE A 91 -9.86 32.83 32.41
C ILE A 91 -9.32 33.09 31.01
N VAL A 92 -8.02 32.88 30.80
CA VAL A 92 -7.36 33.01 29.49
C VAL A 92 -7.10 31.61 28.95
N MET A 93 -7.49 31.36 27.70
CA MET A 93 -7.20 30.13 26.97
C MET A 93 -6.41 30.46 25.72
N THR A 94 -5.26 29.79 25.57
CA THR A 94 -4.38 29.89 24.41
C THR A 94 -4.21 28.51 23.80
N GLY A 95 -4.12 28.44 22.48
CA GLY A 95 -4.00 27.16 21.81
C GLY A 95 -3.91 27.25 20.31
N GLU A 96 -3.78 26.09 19.69
CA GLU A 96 -3.89 25.92 18.25
C GLU A 96 -5.18 25.15 17.94
N LEU A 97 -5.99 25.67 17.02
CA LEU A 97 -7.18 24.97 16.55
C LEU A 97 -6.80 23.94 15.50
N VAL A 98 -7.67 22.92 15.35
CA VAL A 98 -7.57 22.07 14.17
C VAL A 98 -7.80 22.90 12.92
N PRO A 99 -6.87 22.83 11.96
CA PRO A 99 -6.98 23.50 10.69
C PRO A 99 -8.23 23.08 9.90
N GLU A 100 -9.12 24.03 9.57
CA GLU A 100 -10.16 23.76 8.57
C GLU A 100 -9.55 23.78 7.16
N LEU A 101 -10.05 22.92 6.27
CA LEU A 101 -9.58 22.83 4.89
C LEU A 101 -9.86 24.13 4.15
N VAL A 102 -8.80 24.83 3.73
CA VAL A 102 -8.90 26.06 2.93
C VAL A 102 -8.69 25.72 1.45
N MET A 103 -9.16 26.57 0.54
CA MET A 103 -8.95 26.43 -0.92
C MET A 103 -7.47 26.19 -1.28
N ASP A 104 -6.54 26.80 -0.55
CA ASP A 104 -5.10 26.66 -0.75
C ASP A 104 -4.59 25.22 -0.48
N ASP A 105 -5.18 24.52 0.50
CA ASP A 105 -4.90 23.09 0.74
C ASP A 105 -5.29 22.26 -0.48
N MET A 106 -6.44 22.56 -1.10
CA MET A 106 -6.91 21.87 -2.31
C MET A 106 -6.02 22.14 -3.52
N VAL A 107 -5.52 23.36 -3.68
CA VAL A 107 -4.56 23.70 -4.75
C VAL A 107 -3.28 22.89 -4.56
N THR A 108 -2.75 22.84 -3.33
CA THR A 108 -1.55 22.09 -2.99
C THR A 108 -1.72 20.59 -3.28
N LEU A 109 -2.86 20.01 -2.86
CA LEU A 109 -3.24 18.63 -3.17
C LEU A 109 -3.34 18.37 -4.67
N ALA A 110 -3.97 19.29 -5.42
CA ALA A 110 -4.11 19.18 -6.87
C ALA A 110 -2.74 19.23 -7.58
N GLU A 111 -1.81 20.08 -7.12
CA GLU A 111 -0.46 20.13 -7.65
C GLU A 111 0.31 18.84 -7.40
N LEU A 112 0.21 18.27 -6.19
CA LEU A 112 0.83 17.00 -5.86
C LEU A 112 0.29 15.88 -6.75
N LEU A 113 -1.04 15.79 -6.89
CA LEU A 113 -1.68 14.82 -7.78
C LEU A 113 -1.25 14.99 -9.24
N LYS A 114 -1.15 16.24 -9.72
CA LYS A 114 -0.65 16.55 -11.07
C LYS A 114 0.79 16.10 -11.25
N ARG A 115 1.67 16.30 -10.25
CA ARG A 115 3.06 15.84 -10.31
C ARG A 115 3.16 14.32 -10.35
N GLU A 116 2.34 13.60 -9.59
CA GLU A 116 2.33 12.13 -9.63
C GLU A 116 1.78 11.59 -10.94
N THR A 117 0.61 12.08 -11.37
CA THR A 117 -0.03 11.64 -12.63
C THR A 117 0.83 11.94 -13.85
N THR A 118 1.52 13.08 -13.89
CA THR A 118 2.43 13.39 -15.01
C THR A 118 3.67 12.49 -15.01
N LYS A 119 4.20 12.09 -13.84
CA LYS A 119 5.29 11.11 -13.75
C LYS A 119 4.84 9.73 -14.24
N THR A 120 3.69 9.25 -13.79
CA THR A 120 3.15 7.95 -14.19
C THR A 120 2.78 7.94 -15.68
N ALA A 121 2.14 9.00 -16.20
CA ALA A 121 1.83 9.14 -17.62
C ALA A 121 3.10 9.16 -18.49
N LYS A 122 4.15 9.90 -18.08
CA LYS A 122 5.44 9.91 -18.79
C LYS A 122 6.13 8.54 -18.76
N ALA A 123 6.09 7.85 -17.62
CA ALA A 123 6.66 6.51 -17.48
C ALA A 123 5.92 5.51 -18.39
N TRP A 124 4.59 5.53 -18.36
CA TRP A 124 3.74 4.71 -19.21
C TRP A 124 3.96 4.98 -20.69
N GLY A 125 3.99 6.25 -21.12
CA GLY A 125 4.28 6.62 -22.51
C GLY A 125 5.66 6.17 -22.99
N ARG A 126 6.69 6.22 -22.11
CA ARG A 126 8.02 5.67 -22.41
C ARG A 126 8.00 4.15 -22.54
N ALA A 127 7.23 3.44 -21.71
CA ALA A 127 7.08 1.99 -21.80
C ALA A 127 6.39 1.59 -23.12
N GLN A 128 5.26 2.21 -23.45
CA GLN A 128 4.54 2.02 -24.71
C GLN A 128 5.43 2.27 -25.93
N LYS A 129 6.23 3.35 -25.91
CA LYS A 129 7.17 3.65 -26.99
C LYS A 129 8.26 2.58 -27.14
N ARG A 130 8.73 1.97 -26.03
CA ARG A 130 9.72 0.88 -26.06
C ARG A 130 9.11 -0.40 -26.64
N GLU A 131 7.89 -0.73 -26.25
CA GLU A 131 7.13 -1.88 -26.76
C GLU A 131 6.86 -1.75 -28.26
N ALA A 132 6.38 -0.58 -28.71
CA ALA A 132 6.17 -0.30 -30.13
C ALA A 132 7.48 -0.38 -30.94
N LYS A 133 8.59 0.17 -30.44
CA LYS A 133 9.90 0.06 -31.09
C LYS A 133 10.40 -1.39 -31.16
N ALA A 134 10.19 -2.17 -30.10
CA ALA A 134 10.55 -3.59 -30.08
C ALA A 134 9.74 -4.39 -31.11
N LEU A 135 8.43 -4.13 -31.22
CA LEU A 135 7.57 -4.76 -32.22
C LEU A 135 8.01 -4.42 -33.65
N VAL A 136 8.30 -3.13 -33.93
CA VAL A 136 8.82 -2.69 -35.23
C VAL A 136 10.15 -3.37 -35.53
N LYS A 137 11.07 -3.43 -34.56
CA LYS A 137 12.37 -4.09 -34.72
C LYS A 137 12.23 -5.58 -35.05
N VAL A 138 11.35 -6.30 -34.34
CA VAL A 138 11.07 -7.72 -34.62
C VAL A 138 10.51 -7.90 -36.03
N ARG A 139 9.60 -7.03 -36.48
CA ARG A 139 9.06 -7.08 -37.85
C ARG A 139 10.12 -6.76 -38.91
N THR A 140 10.96 -5.76 -38.69
CA THR A 140 12.06 -5.43 -39.61
C THR A 140 13.11 -6.53 -39.67
N ASP A 141 13.47 -7.11 -38.53
CA ASP A 141 14.41 -8.22 -38.44
C ASP A 141 13.84 -9.45 -39.16
N ALA A 142 12.56 -9.77 -38.98
CA ALA A 142 11.87 -10.86 -39.68
C ALA A 142 11.80 -10.63 -41.20
N LEU A 143 11.48 -9.42 -41.65
CA LEU A 143 11.48 -9.08 -43.09
C LEU A 143 12.89 -9.19 -43.69
N SER A 144 13.91 -8.69 -42.98
CA SER A 144 15.30 -8.78 -43.43
C SER A 144 15.79 -10.23 -43.49
N GLY A 145 15.37 -11.06 -42.53
CA GLY A 145 15.63 -12.49 -42.50
C GLY A 145 14.96 -13.18 -43.69
N ALA A 146 13.68 -12.91 -43.93
CA ALA A 146 12.94 -13.48 -45.06
C ALA A 146 13.54 -13.09 -46.43
N VAL A 147 14.01 -11.85 -46.60
CA VAL A 147 14.71 -11.42 -47.83
C VAL A 147 16.04 -12.16 -47.98
N ARG A 148 16.81 -12.29 -46.89
CA ARG A 148 18.10 -13.00 -46.90
C ARG A 148 17.92 -14.50 -47.14
N ASP A 149 16.89 -15.11 -46.59
CA ASP A 149 16.56 -16.50 -46.81
C ASP A 149 16.01 -16.71 -48.22
N ARG A 150 15.22 -15.79 -48.78
CA ARG A 150 14.78 -15.85 -50.18
C ARG A 150 15.94 -15.69 -51.17
N ALA A 151 16.96 -14.91 -50.83
CA ALA A 151 18.21 -14.84 -51.58
C ALA A 151 19.04 -16.14 -51.49
N ARG A 152 18.94 -16.89 -50.38
CA ARG A 152 19.60 -18.20 -50.23
C ARG A 152 18.78 -19.37 -50.79
N SER A 153 17.45 -19.27 -50.78
CA SER A 153 16.51 -20.33 -51.14
C SER A 153 16.03 -20.24 -52.59
N ALA A 154 16.88 -19.78 -53.49
CA ALA A 154 16.71 -20.02 -54.93
C ALA A 154 16.66 -21.53 -55.29
N VAL A 155 16.75 -22.45 -54.31
CA VAL A 155 16.44 -23.87 -54.45
C VAL A 155 15.63 -24.38 -53.23
N GLY A 156 14.38 -24.81 -53.46
CA GLY A 156 13.70 -25.90 -52.75
C GLY A 156 12.78 -25.65 -51.53
N GLY A 157 12.94 -24.59 -50.74
CA GLY A 157 12.34 -24.52 -49.38
C GLY A 157 11.01 -23.77 -49.19
N ALA A 158 10.32 -23.36 -50.26
CA ALA A 158 9.32 -22.28 -50.18
C ALA A 158 8.02 -22.62 -49.41
N LYS A 159 7.59 -23.88 -49.38
CA LYS A 159 6.23 -24.24 -48.92
C LYS A 159 6.10 -24.35 -47.40
N ALA A 160 7.12 -24.86 -46.70
CA ALA A 160 7.11 -24.97 -45.24
C ALA A 160 7.31 -23.61 -44.55
N ALA A 161 8.17 -22.77 -45.12
CA ALA A 161 8.40 -21.42 -44.62
C ALA A 161 7.17 -20.51 -44.78
N ALA A 162 6.42 -20.65 -45.88
CA ALA A 162 5.19 -19.90 -46.11
C ALA A 162 4.09 -20.23 -45.08
N LEU A 163 3.95 -21.51 -44.71
CA LEU A 163 2.99 -21.94 -43.69
C LEU A 163 3.36 -21.44 -42.29
N GLY A 164 4.64 -21.46 -41.92
CA GLY A 164 5.12 -20.90 -40.66
C GLY A 164 4.94 -19.38 -40.57
N ALA A 165 5.25 -18.66 -41.65
CA ALA A 165 5.08 -17.21 -41.72
C ALA A 165 3.61 -16.78 -41.67
N ALA A 166 2.72 -17.50 -42.34
CA ALA A 166 1.27 -17.26 -42.29
C ALA A 166 0.72 -17.45 -40.87
N TRP A 167 1.15 -18.51 -40.17
CA TRP A 167 0.76 -18.77 -38.79
C TRP A 167 1.26 -17.68 -37.82
N GLN A 168 2.48 -17.19 -38.00
CA GLN A 168 3.06 -16.15 -37.15
C GLN A 168 2.42 -14.77 -37.34
N LEU A 169 2.02 -14.43 -38.58
CA LEU A 169 1.25 -13.23 -38.87
C LEU A 169 -0.16 -13.27 -38.26
N GLN A 170 -0.77 -14.45 -38.21
CA GLN A 170 -2.13 -14.63 -37.68
C GLN A 170 -2.19 -14.66 -36.14
N THR A 171 -1.12 -15.11 -35.48
CA THR A 171 -1.07 -15.28 -34.02
C THR A 171 -0.17 -14.28 -33.29
N GLY A 172 0.47 -13.35 -34.01
CA GLY A 172 1.38 -12.38 -33.42
C GLY A 172 2.60 -12.99 -32.72
N GLY A 173 2.95 -14.25 -33.02
CA GLY A 173 4.06 -14.97 -32.40
C GLY A 173 3.73 -15.68 -31.08
N ALA A 174 2.45 -15.76 -30.67
CA ALA A 174 2.04 -16.54 -29.50
C ALA A 174 1.96 -18.05 -29.84
N GLY A 175 3.09 -18.75 -29.74
CA GLY A 175 3.09 -20.22 -29.64
C GLY A 175 2.60 -20.69 -28.26
N PRO A 176 2.20 -21.97 -28.10
CA PRO A 176 1.84 -22.50 -26.79
C PRO A 176 3.00 -22.26 -25.83
N ALA A 177 2.72 -21.54 -24.74
CA ALA A 177 3.71 -21.25 -23.72
C ALA A 177 4.36 -22.57 -23.29
N LYS A 178 5.68 -22.67 -23.44
CA LYS A 178 6.43 -23.79 -22.87
C LYS A 178 6.08 -23.80 -21.39
N SER A 179 5.36 -24.82 -20.93
CA SER A 179 5.02 -24.96 -19.53
C SER A 179 6.33 -25.08 -18.75
N VAL A 180 6.72 -23.99 -18.09
CA VAL A 180 7.86 -23.99 -17.19
C VAL A 180 7.43 -24.81 -16.00
N ARG A 181 7.76 -26.11 -16.05
CA ARG A 181 7.51 -27.04 -14.95
C ARG A 181 8.17 -26.45 -13.70
N PRO A 182 7.39 -26.15 -12.63
CA PRO A 182 7.95 -25.48 -11.47
C PRO A 182 9.09 -26.33 -10.90
N LYS A 183 10.24 -25.70 -10.63
CA LYS A 183 11.37 -26.38 -9.98
C LYS A 183 10.87 -26.91 -8.64
N GLN A 184 10.65 -28.22 -8.56
CA GLN A 184 10.23 -28.86 -7.30
C GLN A 184 11.26 -28.50 -6.23
N ARG A 185 10.79 -27.88 -5.13
CA ARG A 185 11.64 -27.54 -3.98
C ARG A 185 12.33 -28.82 -3.52
N ARG A 186 13.67 -28.81 -3.49
CA ARG A 186 14.44 -29.98 -3.06
C ARG A 186 14.03 -30.30 -1.61
N CYS A 187 13.59 -31.53 -1.37
CA CYS A 187 13.26 -31.99 -0.04
C CYS A 187 14.48 -31.88 0.88
N ARG A 188 14.31 -31.33 2.09
CA ARG A 188 15.39 -31.13 3.06
C ARG A 188 15.81 -32.42 3.79
N VAL A 189 15.09 -33.52 3.59
CA VAL A 189 15.43 -34.81 4.20
C VAL A 189 16.78 -35.30 3.66
N LYS A 190 17.73 -35.55 4.57
CA LYS A 190 19.09 -35.97 4.24
C LYS A 190 19.06 -37.30 3.48
N GLY A 191 19.62 -37.32 2.28
CA GLY A 191 19.61 -38.49 1.40
C GLY A 191 18.36 -38.65 0.53
N CYS A 192 17.38 -37.75 0.60
CA CYS A 192 16.21 -37.79 -0.28
C CYS A 192 16.54 -37.27 -1.68
N LYS A 193 16.35 -38.11 -2.70
CA LYS A 193 16.47 -37.74 -4.11
C LYS A 193 15.14 -37.98 -4.80
N ARG A 194 14.46 -36.90 -5.21
CA ARG A 194 13.18 -36.93 -5.95
C ARG A 194 12.09 -37.79 -5.27
N GLY A 195 11.97 -37.70 -3.94
CA GLY A 195 10.94 -38.44 -3.20
C GLY A 195 11.34 -39.84 -2.73
N MET A 196 12.59 -40.26 -2.93
CA MET A 196 13.08 -41.58 -2.54
C MET A 196 14.30 -41.49 -1.60
N LEU A 197 14.36 -42.37 -0.61
CA LEU A 197 15.47 -42.57 0.31
C LEU A 197 16.12 -43.93 0.04
N THR A 198 17.43 -44.01 0.25
CA THR A 198 18.19 -45.25 0.08
C THR A 198 18.73 -45.67 1.44
N ILE A 199 18.26 -46.81 1.95
CA ILE A 199 18.60 -47.31 3.28
C ILE A 199 19.35 -48.63 3.11
N LYS A 200 20.41 -48.81 3.90
CA LYS A 200 21.11 -50.10 3.99
C LYS A 200 20.43 -50.93 5.07
N THR A 201 19.82 -52.06 4.71
CA THR A 201 19.14 -52.95 5.65
C THR A 201 19.61 -54.39 5.44
N ARG A 202 19.52 -55.21 6.49
CA ARG A 202 19.69 -56.67 6.39
C ARG A 202 18.32 -57.38 6.42
N VAL A 203 17.25 -56.61 6.57
CA VAL A 203 15.86 -57.07 6.63
C VAL A 203 15.48 -57.55 5.22
N HIS A 204 15.09 -58.82 5.11
CA HIS A 204 14.87 -59.58 3.87
C HIS A 204 16.10 -60.07 3.10
N SER A 205 17.31 -60.02 3.66
CA SER A 205 18.47 -60.66 3.03
C SER A 205 18.48 -62.16 3.34
N THR A 206 18.33 -63.02 2.33
CA THR A 206 18.46 -64.48 2.46
C THR A 206 19.91 -64.94 2.74
N THR A 207 20.89 -64.08 2.46
CA THR A 207 22.33 -64.39 2.53
C THR A 207 23.07 -63.69 3.68
N GLY A 208 22.37 -63.09 4.65
CA GLY A 208 22.94 -62.36 5.80
C GLY A 208 23.75 -61.09 5.47
N LYS A 209 23.79 -60.66 4.20
CA LYS A 209 24.58 -59.50 3.73
C LYS A 209 23.72 -58.23 3.74
N THR A 210 24.34 -57.10 4.07
CA THR A 210 23.66 -55.79 4.05
C THR A 210 23.29 -55.41 2.61
N GLN A 211 21.99 -55.28 2.33
CA GLN A 211 21.47 -54.87 1.04
C GLN A 211 21.02 -53.40 1.09
N THR A 212 20.94 -52.78 -0.08
CA THR A 212 20.55 -51.37 -0.22
C THR A 212 19.16 -51.30 -0.83
N VAL A 213 18.17 -50.80 -0.09
CA VAL A 213 16.76 -50.75 -0.50
C VAL A 213 16.32 -49.30 -0.67
N LYS A 214 15.50 -49.03 -1.70
CA LYS A 214 14.90 -47.71 -1.93
C LYS A 214 13.50 -47.66 -1.33
N VAL A 215 13.26 -46.69 -0.46
CA VAL A 215 11.98 -46.49 0.23
C VAL A 215 11.47 -45.08 -0.08
N PRO A 216 10.17 -44.88 -0.33
CA PRO A 216 9.61 -43.54 -0.53
C PRO A 216 9.84 -42.66 0.70
N CYS A 217 10.18 -41.40 0.47
CA CYS A 217 10.38 -40.42 1.53
C CYS A 217 9.03 -40.11 2.19
N ALA A 218 8.91 -40.29 3.50
CA ALA A 218 7.66 -40.02 4.22
C ALA A 218 7.15 -38.57 4.06
N VAL A 219 8.05 -37.60 3.84
CA VAL A 219 7.74 -36.17 3.76
C VAL A 219 7.30 -35.73 2.35
N CYS A 220 7.82 -36.36 1.29
CA CYS A 220 7.57 -35.89 -0.09
C CYS A 220 7.27 -37.01 -1.11
N GLY A 221 7.33 -38.27 -0.70
CA GLY A 221 7.09 -39.43 -1.55
C GLY A 221 5.60 -39.75 -1.73
N ARG A 222 4.72 -39.23 -0.86
CA ARG A 222 3.27 -39.49 -0.93
C ARG A 222 2.47 -38.46 -1.75
N THR A 223 3.09 -37.34 -2.16
CA THR A 223 2.45 -36.30 -2.99
C THR A 223 2.66 -36.46 -4.49
N GLY A 224 3.31 -37.56 -4.93
CA GLY A 224 3.53 -37.87 -6.33
C GLY A 224 2.46 -38.80 -6.92
N GLY A 225 1.17 -38.52 -6.70
CA GLY A 225 0.05 -39.27 -7.27
C GLY A 225 -0.82 -38.41 -8.18
N GLY A 226 -0.76 -38.67 -9.49
CA GLY A 226 -1.91 -38.52 -10.41
C GLY A 226 -2.24 -37.12 -10.95
N LYS A 227 -1.54 -36.71 -12.02
CA LYS A 227 -2.04 -36.29 -13.35
C LYS A 227 -0.92 -35.61 -14.13
#